data_AF-A0A212T0E4-F1
#
_entry.id   AF-A0A212T0E4-F1
#
_cell.length_a   1.000
_cell.length_b   1.000
_cell.length_c   1.000
_cell.angle_alpha   90.00
_cell.angle_beta   90.00
_cell.angle_gamma   90.00
#
_symmetry.space_group_name_H-M   'P 1'
#
loop_
_entity.id
_entity.type
_entity.pdbx_description
1 polymer ?
#
loop_
_entity_poly.entity_id
_entity_poly.type
_entity_poly.pdbx_seq_one_letter_code
_entity_poly.pdbx_strand_id
1 'polypeptide(L)'
;MNNDDPLNEQFTGRSVFSVEITPEGVMVKTKFLTEDGRVLDMPAIFPSPDYALAQIDELRLLVSQKFSEAVKLSGQAMADTTAIVNDLKKNT
;
A
#
# COMPACT_ATOMS: atom_id res chain seq x y z
N MET A 1 26.18 -7.86 35.20
CA MET A 1 25.03 -7.18 34.59
C MET A 1 25.24 -7.29 33.09
N ASN A 2 24.58 -8.26 32.44
CA ASN A 2 24.67 -8.43 31.00
C ASN A 2 23.74 -7.38 30.37
N ASN A 3 24.30 -6.41 29.65
CA ASN A 3 23.57 -5.33 28.99
C ASN A 3 23.14 -5.73 27.56
N ASP A 4 22.76 -6.98 27.36
CA ASP A 4 22.23 -7.47 26.09
C ASP A 4 20.71 -7.52 26.19
N ASP A 5 20.08 -6.34 26.33
CA ASP A 5 18.63 -6.22 26.12
C ASP A 5 18.41 -6.00 24.62
N PRO A 6 17.88 -7.00 23.87
CA PRO A 6 17.66 -6.90 22.42
C PRO A 6 16.61 -5.85 22.03
N LEU A 7 16.07 -5.10 23.00
CA LEU A 7 15.07 -4.05 22.81
C LEU A 7 15.65 -2.64 22.56
N ASN A 8 16.98 -2.48 22.54
CA ASN A 8 17.60 -1.15 22.44
C ASN A 8 18.17 -0.81 21.05
N GLU A 9 17.70 -1.46 19.99
CA GLU A 9 18.04 -1.04 18.63
C GLU A 9 17.23 0.23 18.31
N GLN A 10 17.90 1.38 18.42
CA GLN A 10 17.28 2.68 18.21
C GLN A 10 17.18 2.95 16.71
N PHE A 11 16.01 2.71 16.13
CA PHE A 11 15.75 2.94 14.72
C PHE A 11 15.41 4.41 14.46
N THR A 12 16.19 5.05 13.58
CA THR A 12 15.84 6.37 13.00
C THR A 12 15.21 6.15 11.63
N GLY A 13 14.14 6.89 11.36
CA GLY A 13 13.35 6.70 10.16
C GLY A 13 12.00 7.39 10.24
N ARG A 14 11.09 6.97 9.36
CA ARG A 14 9.77 7.58 9.21
C ARG A 14 8.67 6.52 9.07
N SER A 15 7.51 6.81 9.64
CA SER A 15 6.30 6.00 9.46
C SER A 15 5.78 6.12 8.03
N VAL A 16 5.55 5.00 7.35
CA VAL A 16 5.02 4.93 5.98
C VAL A 16 3.82 4.00 5.88
N PHE A 17 3.05 4.13 4.81
CA PHE A 17 1.92 3.25 4.51
C PHE A 17 2.21 2.39 3.29
N SER A 18 2.02 1.08 3.42
CA SER A 18 1.95 0.15 2.30
C SER A 18 0.50 -0.01 1.90
N VAL A 19 0.17 0.30 0.64
CA VAL A 19 -1.20 0.22 0.11
C VAL A 19 -1.25 -0.72 -1.09
N GLU A 20 -2.09 -1.74 -1.01
CA GLU A 20 -2.16 -2.84 -1.98
C GLU A 20 -3.62 -3.16 -2.35
N ILE A 21 -3.87 -3.58 -3.60
CA ILE A 21 -5.17 -4.09 -4.03
C ILE A 21 -5.22 -5.59 -3.70
N THR A 22 -6.27 -6.02 -3.01
CA THR A 22 -6.58 -7.43 -2.73
C THR A 22 -7.94 -7.78 -3.33
N PRO A 23 -8.30 -9.08 -3.43
CA PRO A 23 -9.63 -9.49 -3.87
C PRO A 23 -10.78 -8.90 -3.04
N GLU A 24 -10.54 -8.61 -1.76
CA GLU A 24 -11.52 -8.05 -0.82
C GLU A 24 -11.59 -6.52 -0.85
N GLY A 25 -10.60 -5.84 -1.45
CA GLY A 25 -10.57 -4.37 -1.53
C GLY A 25 -9.17 -3.76 -1.56
N VAL A 26 -8.98 -2.64 -0.87
CA VAL A 26 -7.67 -1.98 -0.72
C VAL A 26 -7.17 -2.20 0.71
N MET A 27 -6.04 -2.91 0.84
CA MET A 27 -5.39 -3.18 2.11
C MET A 27 -4.36 -2.10 2.41
N VAL A 28 -4.40 -1.56 3.65
CA VAL A 28 -3.44 -0.58 4.16
C VAL A 28 -2.71 -1.19 5.35
N LYS A 29 -1.37 -1.16 5.30
CA LYS A 29 -0.50 -1.55 6.42
C LYS A 29 0.38 -0.38 6.81
N THR A 30 0.52 -0.13 8.11
CA THR A 30 1.58 0.75 8.63
C THR A 30 2.90 0.00 8.63
N LYS A 31 3.97 0.70 8.23
CA LYS A 31 5.35 0.22 8.25
C LYS A 31 6.25 1.35 8.73
N PHE A 32 7.49 1.03 9.08
CA PHE A 32 8.52 2.02 9.40
C PHE A 32 9.68 1.89 8.42
N LEU A 33 9.97 2.96 7.68
CA LEU A 33 11.11 3.04 6.78
C LEU A 33 12.27 3.69 7.53
N THR A 34 13.28 2.89 7.82
CA THR A 34 14.53 3.35 8.43
C THR A 34 15.39 4.14 7.44
N GLU A 35 16.32 4.96 7.93
CA GLU A 35 17.22 5.75 7.09
C GLU A 35 18.17 4.88 6.22
N ASP A 36 18.47 3.66 6.66
CA ASP A 36 19.26 2.69 5.91
C ASP A 36 18.45 1.96 4.81
N GLY A 37 17.16 2.29 4.68
CA GLY A 37 16.27 1.78 3.64
C GLY A 37 15.53 0.49 4.02
N ARG A 38 15.72 -0.06 5.23
CA ARG A 38 14.92 -1.22 5.70
C ARG A 38 13.49 -0.80 6.00
N VAL A 39 12.54 -1.64 5.59
CA VAL A 39 11.12 -1.52 5.94
C VAL A 39 10.81 -2.51 7.05
N LEU A 40 10.35 -1.99 8.19
CA LEU A 40 10.03 -2.76 9.39
C LEU A 40 8.52 -2.79 9.64
N ASP A 41 8.05 -3.92 10.15
CA ASP A 41 6.66 -4.13 10.56
C ASP A 41 6.45 -3.55 11.95
N MET A 42 6.32 -2.23 12.00
CA MET A 42 6.17 -1.44 13.22
C MET A 42 4.93 -0.55 13.15
N PRO A 43 4.34 -0.19 14.31
CA PRO A 43 3.28 0.80 14.35
C PRO A 43 3.79 2.14 13.81
N ALA A 44 2.90 2.91 13.19
CA ALA A 44 3.21 4.28 12.83
C ALA A 44 3.30 5.14 14.12
N ILE A 45 4.43 5.80 14.31
CA ILE A 45 4.62 6.83 15.33
C ILE A 45 4.53 8.18 14.64
N PHE A 46 3.67 9.07 15.15
CA PHE A 46 3.54 10.45 14.69
C PHE A 46 4.09 11.41 15.74
N PRO A 47 5.26 12.03 15.51
CA PRO A 47 5.93 12.87 16.49
C PRO A 47 5.27 14.24 16.65
N SER A 48 4.46 14.68 15.68
CA SER A 48 3.73 15.94 15.71
C SER A 48 2.41 15.87 14.95
N PRO A 49 1.45 16.77 15.23
CA PRO A 49 0.21 16.89 14.46
C PRO A 49 0.46 17.17 12.97
N ASP A 50 1.39 18.09 12.66
CA ASP A 50 1.70 18.44 11.26
C ASP A 50 2.23 17.23 10.48
N TYR A 51 3.10 16.43 11.10
CA TYR A 51 3.60 15.18 10.51
C TYR A 51 2.45 14.18 10.30
N ALA A 52 1.58 14.01 11.31
CA ALA A 52 0.45 13.09 11.21
C ALA A 52 -0.47 13.45 10.04
N LEU A 53 -0.81 14.73 9.90
CA LEU A 53 -1.69 15.22 8.85
C LEU A 53 -1.08 15.03 7.47
N ALA A 54 0.21 15.35 7.30
CA ALA A 54 0.92 15.12 6.04
C ALA A 54 0.89 13.64 5.62
N GLN A 55 1.12 12.72 6.56
CA GLN A 55 1.07 11.29 6.28
C GLN A 55 -0.36 10.80 5.95
N ILE A 56 -1.39 11.34 6.60
CA ILE A 56 -2.79 11.01 6.31
C ILE A 56 -3.21 11.51 4.92
N ASP A 57 -2.76 12.70 4.52
CA ASP A 57 -3.03 13.24 3.19
C ASP A 57 -2.35 12.39 2.09
N GLU A 58 -1.11 11.95 2.32
CA GLU A 58 -0.43 11.00 1.44
C GLU A 58 -1.20 9.68 1.34
N LEU A 59 -1.63 9.11 2.48
CA LEU A 59 -2.42 7.88 2.50
C LEU A 59 -3.72 8.03 1.70
N ARG A 60 -4.43 9.15 1.88
CA ARG A 60 -5.67 9.45 1.15
C ARG A 60 -5.44 9.42 -0.36
N LEU A 61 -4.35 10.02 -0.82
CA LEU A 61 -3.98 10.03 -2.24
C LEU A 61 -3.70 8.60 -2.74
N LEU A 62 -2.88 7.84 -2.01
CA LEU A 62 -2.51 6.46 -2.37
C LEU A 62 -3.72 5.53 -2.46
N VAL A 63 -4.61 5.58 -1.46
CA VAL A 63 -5.85 4.78 -1.45
C VAL A 63 -6.74 5.14 -2.64
N SER A 64 -6.91 6.43 -2.92
CA SER A 64 -7.72 6.89 -4.06
C SER A 64 -7.14 6.40 -5.40
N GLN A 65 -5.81 6.40 -5.54
CA GLN A 65 -5.13 5.87 -6.71
C GLN A 65 -5.35 4.36 -6.85
N LYS A 66 -5.26 3.58 -5.77
CA LYS A 66 -5.49 2.14 -5.80
C LYS A 66 -6.91 1.75 -6.16
N PHE A 67 -7.92 2.49 -5.70
CA PHE A 67 -9.29 2.28 -6.17
C PHE A 67 -9.46 2.62 -7.65
N SER A 68 -8.82 3.69 -8.12
CA SER A 68 -8.85 4.06 -9.55
C SER A 68 -8.17 3.00 -10.42
N GLU A 69 -7.07 2.42 -9.95
CA GLU A 69 -6.36 1.30 -10.59
C GLU A 69 -7.24 0.04 -10.62
N ALA A 70 -7.90 -0.31 -9.51
CA ALA A 70 -8.81 -1.44 -9.43
C ALA A 70 -9.98 -1.35 -10.42
N VAL A 71 -10.56 -0.16 -10.61
CA VAL A 71 -11.63 0.08 -11.61
C VAL A 71 -11.10 -0.08 -13.05
N LYS A 72 -9.88 0.36 -13.33
CA LYS A 72 -9.27 0.17 -14.65
C LYS A 72 -9.02 -1.32 -14.93
N LEU A 73 -8.49 -2.05 -13.95
CA LEU A 73 -8.25 -3.48 -14.07
C LEU A 73 -9.55 -4.26 -14.30
N SER A 74 -10.63 -3.92 -13.61
CA SER A 74 -11.93 -4.56 -13.82
C SER A 74 -12.55 -4.22 -15.18
N GLY A 75 -12.45 -2.96 -15.62
CA GLY A 75 -12.89 -2.53 -16.95
C GLY A 75 -12.10 -3.19 -18.09
N GLN A 76 -10.78 -3.33 -17.93
CA GLN A 76 -9.92 -4.04 -18.89
C GLN A 76 -10.28 -5.53 -18.95
N ALA A 77 -10.45 -6.20 -17.82
CA ALA A 77 -10.87 -7.60 -17.78
C ALA A 77 -12.22 -7.84 -18.49
N MET A 78 -13.17 -6.92 -18.36
CA MET A 78 -14.45 -6.97 -19.09
C MET A 78 -14.29 -6.73 -20.59
N ALA A 79 -13.44 -5.79 -20.99
CA ALA A 79 -13.14 -5.51 -22.40
C ALA A 79 -12.47 -6.72 -23.08
N ASP A 80 -11.46 -7.31 -22.45
CA ASP A 80 -10.75 -8.49 -22.95
C ASP A 80 -11.69 -9.69 -23.10
N THR A 81 -12.54 -9.93 -22.09
CA THR A 81 -13.56 -11.00 -22.17
C THR A 81 -14.53 -10.77 -23.32
N THR A 82 -14.98 -9.53 -23.53
CA THR A 82 -15.91 -9.18 -24.61
C THR A 82 -15.27 -9.38 -25.99
N ALA A 83 -13.99 -9.01 -26.15
CA ALA A 83 -13.25 -9.21 -27.38
C ALA A 83 -13.13 -10.71 -27.73
N ILE A 84 -12.72 -11.54 -26.76
CA ILE A 84 -12.60 -13.00 -26.92
C ILE A 84 -13.95 -13.62 -27.34
N VAL A 85 -15.05 -13.25 -26.69
CA VAL A 85 -16.40 -13.77 -27.02
C VAL A 85 -16.83 -13.37 -28.43
N ASN A 86 -16.54 -12.14 -28.85
CA ASN A 86 -16.87 -11.67 -30.20
C ASN A 86 -16.05 -12.36 -31.29
N ASP A 87 -14.77 -12.63 -31.01
CA ASP A 87 -13.90 -13.36 -31.93
C ASP A 87 -14.34 -14.82 -32.09
N LEU A 88 -14.80 -15.47 -31.00
CA LEU A 88 -15.42 -16.80 -31.08
C LEU A 88 -16.66 -16.82 -31.97
N LYS A 89 -17.53 -15.80 -31.88
CA LYS A 89 -18.77 -15.72 -32.68
C LYS A 89 -18.54 -15.43 -34.17
N LYS A 90 -17.40 -14.86 -34.55
CA LYS A 90 -17.05 -14.59 -35.95
C LYS A 90 -16.47 -15.82 -36.67
N ASN A 91 -16.00 -16.80 -35.91
CA ASN A 91 -15.35 -18.01 -36.43
C ASN A 91 -16.28 -19.24 -36.44
N THR A 92 -17.57 -19.06 -36.18
CA THR A 92 -18.65 -20.06 -36.31
C THR A 92 -19.68 -19.61 -37.32
#